data_AF-A0A432DYK6-F1
#
_entry.id   AF-A0A432DYK6-F1
#
_cell.length_a   1.000
_cell.length_b   1.000
_cell.length_c   1.000
_cell.angle_alpha   90.00
_cell.angle_beta   90.00
_cell.angle_gamma   90.00
#
_symmetry.space_group_name_H-M   'P 1'
#
loop_
_entity.id
_entity.type
_entity.pdbx_description
1 polymer ?
#
loop_
_entity_poly.entity_id
_entity_poly.type
_entity_poly.pdbx_seq_one_letter_code
_entity_poly.pdbx_strand_id
1 'polypeptide(L)'
;MKNYIYSIITLFMVMLCPAQVSISQAEYFWDTDPGTGNGTPVLAADGTFDDVVEQISQTDIATPGAGLHKFCIRIKDNTGVWGPVFTNIIEVQSNEGFTKIAVSQAEYFWDADPGAGNGNPVLAADGNFDSVFEQLSKTGVATPGGGLHKFSVRIKDNMGIWGPVLPMLLMFSRLQPLQ
;
A
#
# COMPACT_ATOMS: atom_id res chain seq x y z
N MET A 1 -48.65 60.32 39.26
CA MET A 1 -48.72 59.76 37.89
C MET A 1 -47.36 59.18 37.57
N LYS A 2 -47.27 57.86 37.34
CA LYS A 2 -46.01 57.16 37.06
C LYS A 2 -45.73 57.17 35.55
N ASN A 3 -44.45 57.32 35.22
CA ASN A 3 -43.89 57.47 33.89
C ASN A 3 -43.68 56.13 33.16
N TYR A 4 -44.03 56.16 31.87
CA TYR A 4 -43.36 55.66 30.65
C TYR A 4 -42.83 54.24 30.43
N ILE A 5 -43.21 53.79 29.22
CA ILE A 5 -42.48 53.15 28.09
C ILE A 5 -41.70 51.88 28.41
N TYR A 6 -41.98 50.76 27.70
CA TYR A 6 -40.91 49.97 27.07
C TYR A 6 -41.41 49.42 25.73
N SER A 7 -40.98 50.09 24.68
CA SER A 7 -40.60 49.53 23.39
C SER A 7 -41.00 48.06 23.17
N ILE A 8 -41.89 47.84 22.19
CA ILE A 8 -41.99 46.58 21.42
C ILE A 8 -40.66 46.43 20.67
N ILE A 9 -39.59 46.16 21.43
CA ILE A 9 -38.37 45.59 20.89
C ILE A 9 -38.81 44.19 20.48
N THR A 10 -39.14 44.02 19.21
CA THR A 10 -38.52 43.00 18.35
C THR A 10 -37.74 41.93 19.12
N LEU A 11 -38.43 41.15 19.95
CA LEU A 11 -37.95 39.88 20.50
C LEU A 11 -38.52 38.71 19.70
N PHE A 12 -39.04 39.00 18.50
CA PHE A 12 -39.48 38.00 17.54
C PHE A 12 -38.45 37.76 16.43
N MET A 13 -37.20 38.21 16.58
CA MET A 13 -36.19 37.94 15.56
C MET A 13 -34.76 37.92 16.12
N VAL A 14 -34.48 36.93 16.97
CA VAL A 14 -33.16 36.29 16.99
C VAL A 14 -33.40 34.77 16.97
N MET A 15 -33.95 34.28 15.85
CA MET A 15 -33.63 32.95 15.36
C MET A 15 -32.25 33.04 14.70
N LEU A 16 -31.21 33.13 15.51
CA LEU A 16 -29.82 32.92 15.14
C LEU A 16 -29.30 32.01 16.25
N CYS A 17 -29.22 30.72 16.04
CA CYS A 17 -28.23 30.13 15.16
C CYS A 17 -28.78 28.76 14.71
N PRO A 18 -28.64 28.30 13.44
CA PRO A 18 -28.61 26.87 13.21
C PRO A 18 -27.79 26.19 14.33
N ALA A 19 -28.38 25.22 15.02
CA ALA A 19 -27.62 24.34 15.88
C ALA A 19 -26.45 23.83 15.02
N GLN A 20 -25.24 24.32 15.30
CA GLN A 20 -24.08 23.92 14.53
C GLN A 20 -23.94 22.42 14.78
N VAL A 21 -24.17 21.63 13.74
CA VAL A 21 -23.98 20.18 13.80
C VAL A 21 -22.49 19.96 13.89
N SER A 22 -21.99 19.80 15.11
CA SER A 22 -20.61 19.42 15.37
C SER A 22 -20.54 17.91 15.55
N ILE A 23 -19.35 17.35 15.34
CA ILE A 23 -19.10 15.95 15.63
C ILE A 23 -19.02 15.79 17.15
N SER A 24 -19.63 14.74 17.68
CA SER A 24 -19.51 14.37 19.09
C SER A 24 -18.71 13.09 19.28
N GLN A 25 -18.80 12.16 18.34
CA GLN A 25 -18.10 10.87 18.36
C GLN A 25 -17.79 10.41 16.94
N ALA A 26 -16.75 9.61 16.80
CA ALA A 26 -16.45 8.86 15.59
C ALA A 26 -16.03 7.44 15.98
N GLU A 27 -16.37 6.47 15.14
CA GLU A 27 -15.92 5.08 15.33
C GLU A 27 -15.60 4.41 14.00
N TYR A 28 -14.65 3.47 14.04
CA TYR A 28 -14.28 2.63 12.91
C TYR A 28 -14.46 1.14 13.23
N PHE A 29 -14.58 0.33 12.19
CA PHE A 29 -14.63 -1.13 12.28
C PHE A 29 -14.21 -1.79 10.97
N TRP A 30 -13.84 -3.07 11.05
CA TRP A 30 -13.48 -3.89 9.91
C TRP A 30 -14.61 -4.85 9.54
N ASP A 31 -14.90 -4.93 8.24
CA ASP A 31 -15.79 -5.90 7.59
C ASP A 31 -17.26 -5.88 8.01
N THR A 32 -17.57 -6.31 9.23
CA THR A 32 -18.94 -6.44 9.75
C THR A 32 -19.25 -5.27 10.68
N ASP A 33 -20.39 -4.60 10.46
CA ASP A 33 -20.84 -3.51 11.33
C ASP A 33 -21.25 -4.08 12.71
N PRO A 34 -20.59 -3.67 13.81
CA PRO A 34 -20.93 -4.12 15.15
C PRO A 34 -22.19 -3.45 15.73
N GLY A 35 -22.82 -2.54 14.97
CA GLY A 35 -23.91 -1.69 15.44
C GLY A 35 -23.39 -0.40 16.09
N THR A 36 -24.23 0.63 16.07
CA THR A 36 -23.87 2.01 16.48
C THR A 36 -23.37 2.09 17.91
N GLY A 37 -22.19 2.68 18.11
CA GLY A 37 -21.56 2.83 19.44
C GLY A 37 -20.79 1.61 19.92
N ASN A 38 -20.69 0.56 19.09
CA ASN A 38 -19.94 -0.66 19.39
C ASN A 38 -18.66 -0.79 18.54
N GLY A 39 -18.32 0.24 17.74
CA GLY A 39 -17.08 0.28 16.99
C GLY A 39 -15.89 0.70 17.85
N THR A 40 -14.71 0.74 17.23
CA THR A 40 -13.52 1.28 17.88
C THR A 40 -13.56 2.81 17.81
N PRO A 41 -13.48 3.53 18.94
CA PRO A 41 -13.52 4.99 18.93
C PRO A 41 -12.38 5.61 18.13
N VAL A 42 -12.68 6.69 17.42
CA VAL A 42 -11.72 7.55 16.71
C VAL A 42 -11.73 8.92 17.37
N LEU A 43 -10.55 9.48 17.63
CA LEU A 43 -10.38 10.78 18.23
C LEU A 43 -10.17 11.87 17.17
N ALA A 44 -10.53 13.10 17.52
CA ALA A 44 -10.12 14.28 16.77
C ALA A 44 -8.59 14.39 16.77
N ALA A 45 -8.02 14.85 15.66
CA ALA A 45 -6.58 14.92 15.49
C ALA A 45 -5.90 15.92 16.44
N ASP A 46 -6.59 16.99 16.82
CA ASP A 46 -6.18 18.00 17.80
C ASP A 46 -6.68 17.70 19.23
N GLY A 47 -7.48 16.64 19.38
CA GLY A 47 -8.03 16.17 20.66
C GLY A 47 -9.43 16.64 20.98
N THR A 48 -10.04 17.55 20.20
CA THR A 48 -11.41 18.06 20.43
C THR A 48 -12.22 18.12 19.14
N PHE A 49 -13.54 17.87 19.22
CA PHE A 49 -14.45 18.01 18.08
C PHE A 49 -15.21 19.36 18.14
N ASP A 50 -14.48 20.48 18.10
CA ASP A 50 -15.02 21.84 18.25
C ASP A 50 -14.98 22.71 16.99
N ASP A 51 -14.49 22.18 15.87
CA ASP A 51 -14.40 22.87 14.58
C ASP A 51 -15.55 22.55 13.62
N VAL A 52 -15.71 23.42 12.62
CA VAL A 52 -16.69 23.23 11.52
C VAL A 52 -16.27 22.08 10.60
N VAL A 53 -14.96 21.87 10.47
CA VAL A 53 -14.36 20.79 9.68
C VAL A 53 -13.35 20.10 10.57
N GLU A 54 -13.62 18.83 10.85
CA GLU A 54 -12.79 18.03 11.74
C GLU A 54 -11.83 17.13 10.96
N GLN A 55 -10.61 17.02 11.46
CA GLN A 55 -9.71 15.95 11.08
C GLN A 55 -9.72 14.87 12.15
N ILE A 56 -9.88 13.63 11.73
CA ILE A 56 -9.74 12.47 12.60
C ILE A 56 -8.39 11.82 12.37
N SER A 57 -7.73 11.40 13.46
CA SER A 57 -6.47 10.68 13.41
C SER A 57 -6.52 9.50 14.36
N GLN A 58 -6.04 8.35 13.89
CA GLN A 58 -5.89 7.15 14.70
C GLN A 58 -4.56 6.49 14.35
N THR A 59 -3.71 6.32 15.35
CA THR A 59 -2.48 5.53 15.23
C THR A 59 -2.72 4.09 15.65
N ASP A 60 -1.82 3.20 15.26
CA ASP A 60 -1.79 1.81 15.72
C ASP A 60 -3.11 1.05 15.46
N ILE A 61 -3.74 1.32 14.31
CA ILE A 61 -4.94 0.61 13.86
C ILE A 61 -4.59 -0.87 13.71
N ALA A 62 -5.22 -1.71 14.54
CA ALA A 62 -5.11 -3.15 14.39
C ALA A 62 -5.76 -3.57 13.06
N THR A 63 -4.96 -4.14 12.15
CA THR A 63 -5.45 -4.65 10.87
C THR A 63 -5.92 -6.10 11.01
N PRO A 64 -6.93 -6.53 10.23
CA PRO A 64 -7.25 -7.94 10.05
C PRO A 64 -6.08 -8.74 9.49
N GLY A 65 -6.30 -10.05 9.28
CA GLY A 65 -5.35 -10.90 8.55
C GLY A 65 -5.14 -10.41 7.11
N ALA A 66 -4.24 -11.07 6.38
CA ALA A 66 -3.99 -10.72 4.99
C ALA A 66 -5.22 -11.00 4.11
N GLY A 67 -5.49 -10.09 3.17
CA GLY A 67 -6.63 -10.17 2.25
C GLY A 67 -7.30 -8.82 1.98
N LEU A 68 -8.38 -8.85 1.21
CA LEU A 68 -9.23 -7.69 0.96
C LEU A 68 -10.24 -7.52 2.11
N HIS A 69 -10.23 -6.34 2.72
CA HIS A 69 -11.09 -5.99 3.85
C HIS A 69 -11.83 -4.68 3.62
N LYS A 70 -13.01 -4.54 4.23
CA LYS A 70 -13.73 -3.27 4.31
C LYS A 70 -13.28 -2.52 5.55
N PHE A 71 -12.71 -1.33 5.36
CA PHE A 71 -12.48 -0.37 6.43
C PHE A 71 -13.64 0.63 6.47
N CYS A 72 -14.37 0.64 7.58
CA CYS A 72 -15.59 1.40 7.74
C CYS A 72 -15.44 2.46 8.83
N ILE A 73 -15.96 3.67 8.60
CA ILE A 73 -16.04 4.75 9.59
C ILE A 73 -17.46 5.32 9.60
N ARG A 74 -17.96 5.67 10.79
CA ARG A 74 -19.13 6.54 10.93
C ARG A 74 -18.92 7.57 12.04
N ILE A 75 -19.65 8.67 11.95
CA ILE A 75 -19.61 9.78 12.90
C ILE A 75 -20.98 9.98 13.53
N LYS A 76 -20.98 10.48 14.76
CA LYS A 76 -22.16 10.88 15.51
C LYS A 76 -22.13 12.37 15.68
N ASP A 77 -23.24 13.03 15.43
CA ASP A 77 -23.35 14.46 15.68
C ASP A 77 -23.64 14.77 17.16
N ASN A 78 -23.63 16.05 17.51
CA ASN A 78 -23.97 16.55 18.83
C ASN A 78 -25.46 16.44 19.20
N THR A 79 -26.34 16.07 18.26
CA THR A 79 -27.75 15.74 18.53
C THR A 79 -27.93 14.27 18.93
N GLY A 80 -26.85 13.50 18.83
CA GLY A 80 -26.79 12.10 19.22
C GLY A 80 -27.14 11.13 18.09
N VAL A 81 -27.24 11.62 16.85
CA VAL A 81 -27.59 10.82 15.68
C VAL A 81 -26.33 10.33 14.99
N TRP A 82 -26.27 9.03 14.69
CA TRP A 82 -25.22 8.45 13.87
C TRP A 82 -25.50 8.69 12.39
N GLY A 83 -24.50 9.18 11.68
CA GLY A 83 -24.50 9.33 10.23
C GLY A 83 -24.32 8.01 9.49
N PRO A 84 -24.29 8.05 8.14
CA PRO A 84 -24.04 6.88 7.32
C PRO A 84 -22.63 6.32 7.55
N VAL A 85 -22.45 5.05 7.19
CA VAL A 85 -21.15 4.38 7.19
C VAL A 85 -20.42 4.71 5.89
N PHE A 86 -19.23 5.27 6.00
CA PHE A 86 -18.27 5.43 4.91
C PHE A 86 -17.38 4.19 4.85
N THR A 87 -17.18 3.62 3.67
CA THR A 87 -16.43 2.36 3.48
C THR A 87 -15.35 2.51 2.43
N ASN A 88 -14.14 2.05 2.74
CA ASN A 88 -13.06 1.85 1.79
C ASN A 88 -12.66 0.37 1.74
N ILE A 89 -12.24 -0.10 0.57
CA ILE A 89 -11.64 -1.44 0.43
C ILE A 89 -10.13 -1.30 0.58
N ILE A 90 -9.55 -2.09 1.49
CA ILE A 90 -8.12 -2.10 1.79
C ILE A 90 -7.63 -3.54 1.62
N GLU A 91 -6.58 -3.72 0.83
CA GLU A 91 -5.83 -4.97 0.81
C GLU A 91 -4.79 -4.94 1.93
N VAL A 92 -4.99 -5.77 2.96
CA VAL A 92 -3.98 -6.02 3.98
C VAL A 92 -3.02 -7.06 3.41
N GLN A 93 -1.78 -6.67 3.20
CA GLN A 93 -0.75 -7.61 2.74
C GLN A 93 -0.14 -8.33 3.94
N SER A 94 0.03 -9.64 3.82
CA SER A 94 0.84 -10.38 4.78
C SER A 94 2.27 -9.90 4.71
N ASN A 95 2.85 -9.50 5.84
CA ASN A 95 4.30 -9.50 6.06
C ASN A 95 4.79 -10.95 6.20
N GLU A 96 4.37 -11.84 5.29
CA GLU A 96 5.12 -13.06 5.01
C GLU A 96 6.44 -12.52 4.48
N GLY A 97 7.40 -12.34 5.38
CA GLY A 97 8.76 -12.01 5.00
C GLY A 97 9.10 -13.02 3.93
N PHE A 98 9.52 -12.52 2.76
CA PHE A 98 10.10 -13.38 1.74
C PHE A 98 10.98 -14.37 2.49
N THR A 99 10.68 -15.68 2.40
CA THR A 99 11.59 -16.68 2.96
C THR A 99 12.97 -16.25 2.51
N LYS A 100 13.87 -16.00 3.46
CA LYS A 100 15.21 -15.50 3.19
C LYS A 100 15.96 -16.62 2.47
N ILE A 101 15.74 -16.68 1.17
CA ILE A 101 16.31 -17.65 0.26
C ILE A 101 17.60 -17.00 -0.20
N ALA A 102 18.71 -17.33 0.49
CA ALA A 102 20.02 -16.88 0.05
C ALA A 102 20.30 -17.50 -1.32
N VAL A 103 20.81 -16.69 -2.24
CA VAL A 103 21.29 -17.18 -3.53
C VAL A 103 22.52 -18.05 -3.26
N SER A 104 22.64 -19.18 -3.95
CA SER A 104 23.87 -19.98 -3.93
C SER A 104 24.56 -19.98 -5.27
N GLN A 105 23.79 -19.90 -6.36
CA GLN A 105 24.27 -19.88 -7.74
C GLN A 105 23.31 -19.08 -8.63
N ALA A 106 23.83 -18.53 -9.72
CA ALA A 106 23.02 -17.96 -10.78
C ALA A 106 23.61 -18.36 -12.13
N GLU A 107 22.75 -18.54 -13.14
CA GLU A 107 23.17 -18.86 -14.50
C GLU A 107 22.36 -18.12 -15.56
N TYR A 108 22.99 -17.90 -16.71
CA TYR A 108 22.36 -17.28 -17.87
C TYR A 108 22.53 -18.14 -19.12
N PHE A 109 21.62 -17.98 -20.07
CA PHE A 109 21.69 -18.64 -21.37
C PHE A 109 20.92 -17.84 -22.44
N TRP A 110 21.24 -18.12 -23.69
CA TRP A 110 20.58 -17.55 -24.85
C TRP A 110 19.62 -18.56 -25.47
N ASP A 111 18.41 -18.11 -25.74
CA ASP A 111 17.37 -18.80 -26.50
C ASP A 111 16.88 -20.12 -25.88
N ALA A 112 17.55 -21.24 -26.14
CA ALA A 112 17.17 -22.54 -25.61
C ALA A 112 17.61 -22.70 -24.15
N ASP A 113 16.73 -23.19 -23.28
CA ASP A 113 17.09 -23.53 -21.90
C ASP A 113 17.95 -24.81 -21.90
N PRO A 114 19.21 -24.76 -21.45
CA PRO A 114 20.08 -25.92 -21.41
C PRO A 114 19.73 -26.90 -20.27
N GLY A 115 18.73 -26.57 -19.46
CA GLY A 115 18.38 -27.31 -18.25
C GLY A 115 19.20 -26.87 -17.04
N ALA A 116 18.61 -27.05 -15.86
CA ALA A 116 19.12 -26.57 -14.57
C ALA A 116 20.59 -26.97 -14.30
N GLY A 117 21.46 -25.98 -14.09
CA GLY A 117 22.88 -26.18 -13.80
C GLY A 117 23.76 -26.36 -15.04
N ASN A 118 23.21 -26.27 -16.26
CA ASN A 118 23.95 -26.38 -17.52
C ASN A 118 24.09 -25.03 -18.24
N GLY A 119 23.72 -23.92 -17.60
CA GLY A 119 23.86 -22.58 -18.14
C GLY A 119 25.26 -22.01 -17.91
N ASN A 120 25.46 -20.77 -18.37
CA ASN A 120 26.69 -20.04 -18.12
C ASN A 120 26.63 -19.40 -16.73
N PRO A 121 27.65 -19.56 -15.86
CA PRO A 121 27.61 -19.03 -14.51
C PRO A 121 27.64 -17.50 -14.49
N VAL A 122 26.79 -16.93 -13.63
CA VAL A 122 26.74 -15.52 -13.24
C VAL A 122 27.23 -15.41 -11.79
N LEU A 123 28.07 -14.42 -11.50
CA LEU A 123 28.63 -14.21 -10.17
C LEU A 123 27.89 -13.08 -9.45
N ALA A 124 27.94 -13.09 -8.12
CA ALA A 124 27.61 -11.91 -7.32
C ALA A 124 28.56 -10.75 -7.69
N ALA A 125 28.04 -9.53 -7.71
CA ALA A 125 28.78 -8.34 -8.11
C ALA A 125 29.93 -8.00 -7.15
N ASP A 126 29.75 -8.30 -5.86
CA ASP A 126 30.75 -8.18 -4.81
C ASP A 126 31.60 -9.46 -4.63
N GLY A 127 31.29 -10.51 -5.38
CA GLY A 127 31.99 -11.78 -5.40
C GLY A 127 31.44 -12.85 -4.45
N ASN A 128 30.50 -12.52 -3.56
CA ASN A 128 29.95 -13.45 -2.57
C ASN A 128 28.42 -13.43 -2.57
N PHE A 129 27.77 -14.60 -2.57
CA PHE A 129 26.32 -14.68 -2.37
C PHE A 129 25.96 -14.76 -0.87
N ASP A 130 26.24 -13.70 -0.11
CA ASP A 130 26.06 -13.65 1.35
C ASP A 130 24.98 -12.67 1.83
N SER A 131 24.34 -11.97 0.91
CA SER A 131 23.41 -10.88 1.17
C SER A 131 21.95 -11.26 0.91
N VAL A 132 21.05 -10.52 1.56
CA VAL A 132 19.59 -10.70 1.38
C VAL A 132 19.15 -10.22 -0.01
N PHE A 133 19.90 -9.27 -0.55
CA PHE A 133 19.73 -8.75 -1.90
C PHE A 133 21.06 -8.92 -2.62
N GLU A 134 21.03 -9.64 -3.73
CA GLU A 134 22.22 -9.95 -4.52
C GLU A 134 22.17 -9.21 -5.85
N GLN A 135 23.21 -8.43 -6.11
CA GLN A 135 23.41 -7.88 -7.45
C GLN A 135 24.21 -8.89 -8.26
N LEU A 136 23.68 -9.27 -9.42
CA LEU A 136 24.36 -10.17 -10.34
C LEU A 136 25.18 -9.40 -11.36
N SER A 137 26.43 -9.81 -11.59
CA SER A 137 27.31 -9.20 -12.59
C SER A 137 28.00 -10.23 -13.47
N LYS A 138 28.02 -9.97 -14.78
CA LYS A 138 28.81 -10.72 -15.75
C LYS A 138 29.35 -9.77 -16.82
N THR A 139 30.67 -9.73 -16.96
CA THR A 139 31.34 -9.01 -18.05
C THR A 139 31.68 -9.96 -19.20
N GLY A 140 31.81 -9.41 -20.41
CA GLY A 140 32.21 -10.18 -21.59
C GLY A 140 31.19 -11.22 -22.05
N VAL A 141 29.89 -10.97 -21.83
CA VAL A 141 28.83 -11.84 -22.35
C VAL A 141 28.88 -11.83 -23.88
N ALA A 142 29.20 -12.97 -24.48
CA ALA A 142 29.14 -13.12 -25.93
C ALA A 142 27.69 -12.97 -26.40
N THR A 143 27.46 -12.06 -27.33
CA THR A 143 26.14 -11.86 -27.92
C THR A 143 25.92 -12.90 -29.02
N PRO A 144 24.75 -13.53 -29.10
CA PRO A 144 24.35 -14.22 -30.31
C PRO A 144 24.29 -13.16 -31.43
N GLY A 145 24.48 -13.57 -32.69
CA GLY A 145 24.62 -12.64 -33.81
C GLY A 145 23.43 -11.68 -34.01
N GLY A 146 23.40 -10.97 -35.15
CA GLY A 146 22.30 -10.05 -35.43
C GLY A 146 20.94 -10.78 -35.44
N GLY A 147 19.95 -10.23 -34.72
CA GLY A 147 18.63 -10.85 -34.59
C GLY A 147 17.95 -10.57 -33.26
N LEU A 148 16.73 -11.09 -33.11
CA LEU A 148 16.00 -11.11 -31.85
C LEU A 148 16.38 -12.37 -31.07
N HIS A 149 16.84 -12.19 -29.84
CA HIS A 149 17.30 -13.27 -28.97
C HIS A 149 16.66 -13.15 -27.57
N LYS A 150 16.44 -14.29 -26.93
CA LYS A 150 15.93 -14.38 -25.58
C LYS A 150 17.09 -14.58 -24.61
N PHE A 151 17.43 -13.54 -23.86
CA PHE A 151 18.34 -13.65 -22.73
C PHE A 151 17.57 -14.18 -21.54
N SER A 152 18.05 -15.23 -20.87
CA SER A 152 17.36 -15.83 -19.74
C SER A 152 18.30 -16.00 -18.58
N VAL A 153 17.81 -15.72 -17.37
CA VAL A 153 18.53 -15.91 -16.11
C VAL A 153 17.69 -16.78 -15.19
N ARG A 154 18.32 -17.66 -14.42
CA ARG A 154 17.70 -18.27 -13.25
C ARG A 154 18.69 -18.35 -12.09
N ILE A 155 18.15 -18.43 -10.89
CA ILE A 155 18.90 -18.48 -9.64
C ILE A 155 18.64 -19.80 -8.93
N LYS A 156 19.65 -20.29 -8.22
CA LYS A 156 19.59 -21.44 -7.33
C LYS A 156 19.69 -20.94 -5.91
N ASP A 157 18.85 -21.47 -5.05
CA ASP A 157 18.91 -21.14 -3.63
C ASP A 157 19.92 -21.99 -2.85
N ASN A 158 20.10 -21.65 -1.57
CA ASN A 158 20.93 -22.40 -0.63
C ASN A 158 20.38 -23.80 -0.29
N MET A 159 19.13 -24.12 -0.64
CA MET A 159 18.54 -25.46 -0.54
C MET A 159 18.84 -26.31 -1.78
N GLY A 160 19.46 -25.71 -2.79
CA GLY A 160 19.84 -26.34 -4.04
C GLY A 160 18.71 -26.41 -5.07
N ILE A 161 17.60 -25.72 -4.85
CA ILE A 161 16.46 -25.65 -5.77
C ILE A 161 16.69 -24.51 -6.76
N TRP A 162 16.50 -24.80 -8.05
CA TRP A 162 16.50 -23.79 -9.08
C TRP A 162 15.13 -23.12 -9.16
N GLY A 163 15.14 -21.80 -9.11
CA GLY A 163 13.95 -20.98 -9.31
C GLY A 163 13.50 -20.92 -10.78
N PRO A 164 12.43 -20.17 -11.06
CA PRO A 164 11.92 -20.01 -12.41
C PRO A 164 12.94 -19.31 -13.32
N VAL A 165 12.79 -19.53 -14.62
CA VAL A 165 13.53 -18.79 -15.64
C VAL A 165 12.91 -17.41 -15.81
N LEU A 166 13.75 -16.38 -15.78
CA LEU A 166 13.41 -14.98 -16.01
C LEU A 166 13.92 -14.56 -17.40
N PRO A 167 13.06 -14.57 -18.44
CA PRO A 167 13.45 -14.20 -19.79
C PRO A 167 13.31 -12.71 -20.08
N MET A 168 14.19 -12.19 -20.93
CA MET A 168 14.15 -10.86 -21.52
C MET A 168 14.48 -10.97 -23.01
N LEU A 169 13.68 -10.32 -23.86
CA LEU A 169 13.94 -10.26 -25.31
C LEU A 169 14.88 -9.09 -25.62
N LEU A 170 15.93 -9.37 -26.39
CA LEU A 170 16.94 -8.41 -26.82
C LEU A 170 17.11 -8.49 -28.33
N MET A 171 17.06 -7.34 -29.00
CA MET A 171 17.32 -7.24 -30.43
C MET A 171 18.72 -6.70 -30.68
N PHE A 172 19.55 -7.49 -31.35
CA PHE A 172 20.89 -7.12 -31.76
C PHE A 172 20.88 -6.69 -33.24
N SER A 173 21.13 -5.41 -33.49
CA SER A 173 21.31 -4.91 -34.85
C SER A 173 22.73 -5.17 -35.33
N ARG A 174 22.88 -5.71 -36.54
CA ARG A 174 24.18 -5.75 -37.22
C ARG A 174 24.49 -4.33 -37.70
N LEU A 175 25.56 -3.72 -37.19
CA LEU A 175 26.10 -2.50 -37.80
C LEU A 175 26.61 -2.87 -39.20
N GLN A 176 25.96 -2.38 -40.24
CA GLN A 176 26.59 -2.36 -41.57
C GLN A 176 27.66 -1.25 -41.53
N PRO A 177 28.93 -1.54 -41.89
CA PRO A 177 29.89 -0.47 -42.09
C PRO A 177 29.38 0.44 -43.22
N LEU A 178 29.45 1.75 -43.00
CA LEU A 178 29.20 2.75 -44.05
C LEU A 178 30.19 2.48 -45.20
N GLN A 179 29.68 2.29 -46.42
CA GLN A 179 30.49 2.23 -47.64
C GLN A 179 30.96 3.63 -48.04
#